data_AF-A0A519Q5W7-F1
#
_entry.id   AF-A0A519Q5W7-F1
#
_cell.length_a   1.000
_cell.length_b   1.000
_cell.length_c   1.000
_cell.angle_alpha   90.00
_cell.angle_beta   90.00
_cell.angle_gamma   90.00
#
_symmetry.space_group_name_H-M   'P 1'
#
loop_
_entity.id
_entity.type
_entity.pdbx_description
1 polymer ?
#
loop_
_entity_poly.entity_id
_entity_poly.type
_entity_poly.pdbx_seq_one_letter_code
_entity_poly.pdbx_strand_id
1 'polypeptide(L)'
;RTNQDPFDSALRGLKNMILTPHIGGSTEEAQEAIAEFAAERLLGYLNRGDTTFSVNLPNVQLAEVSGAHRLLHIHKNQPGVMAELNRELTAAGLNIVGQHLKTDERTGYVITDVDKGYDPEALKGLKTVPGTLRFRTIQ
;
A
#
# COMPACT_ATOMS: atom_id res chain seq x y z
N ARG A 1 -18.42 -15.21 18.33
CA ARG A 1 -18.98 -14.73 19.61
C ARG A 1 -19.64 -13.39 19.35
N THR A 2 -20.84 -13.16 19.85
CA THR A 2 -21.60 -11.91 19.68
C THR A 2 -21.65 -11.14 21.00
N ASN A 3 -22.10 -9.89 20.98
CA ASN A 3 -22.35 -9.11 22.21
C ASN A 3 -23.49 -9.69 23.07
N GLN A 4 -24.25 -10.65 22.55
CA GLN A 4 -25.28 -11.36 23.30
C GLN A 4 -24.73 -12.60 24.01
N ASP A 5 -23.51 -13.03 23.68
CA ASP A 5 -22.91 -14.18 24.35
C ASP A 5 -22.42 -13.76 25.75
N PRO A 6 -22.66 -14.58 26.78
CA PRO A 6 -22.16 -14.28 28.12
C PRO A 6 -20.62 -14.23 28.11
N PHE A 7 -20.07 -13.15 28.67
CA PHE A 7 -18.62 -13.07 28.92
C PHE A 7 -18.26 -14.04 30.04
N ASP A 8 -17.47 -15.06 29.75
CA ASP A 8 -17.00 -16.03 30.74
C ASP A 8 -15.52 -15.80 31.06
N SER A 9 -15.22 -15.59 32.34
CA SER A 9 -13.87 -15.30 32.84
C SER A 9 -13.81 -15.51 34.34
N ALA A 10 -12.71 -16.12 34.80
CA ALA A 10 -12.40 -16.28 36.23
C ALA A 10 -12.29 -14.95 36.99
N LEU A 11 -12.19 -13.83 36.27
CA LEU A 11 -12.13 -12.48 36.81
C LEU A 11 -13.50 -11.95 37.26
N ARG A 12 -14.62 -12.61 36.89
CA ARG A 12 -15.95 -12.16 37.30
C ARG A 12 -16.14 -12.28 38.82
N GLY A 13 -16.71 -11.25 39.43
CA GLY A 13 -17.09 -11.25 40.85
C GLY A 13 -15.96 -10.91 41.84
N LEU A 14 -14.73 -10.70 41.37
CA LEU A 14 -13.65 -10.23 42.24
C LEU A 14 -13.85 -8.77 42.66
N LYS A 15 -13.52 -8.45 43.91
CA LYS A 15 -13.56 -7.07 44.44
C LYS A 15 -12.47 -6.21 43.78
N ASN A 16 -12.74 -4.92 43.61
CA ASN A 16 -11.82 -3.92 43.06
C ASN A 16 -11.39 -4.17 41.60
N MET A 17 -12.25 -4.79 40.78
CA MET A 17 -11.98 -4.98 39.35
C MET A 17 -13.10 -4.42 38.50
N ILE A 18 -12.72 -3.67 37.46
CA ILE A 18 -13.62 -3.16 36.42
C ILE A 18 -13.33 -3.94 35.15
N LEU A 19 -14.36 -4.59 34.61
CA LEU A 19 -14.31 -5.32 33.35
C LEU A 19 -15.07 -4.51 32.31
N THR A 20 -14.40 -4.11 31.22
CA THR A 20 -15.02 -3.38 30.11
C THR A 20 -15.05 -4.27 28.86
N PRO A 21 -16.13 -4.25 28.07
CA PRO A 21 -16.29 -5.12 26.90
C PRO A 21 -15.49 -4.62 25.68
N HIS A 22 -14.16 -4.45 25.84
CA HIS A 22 -13.24 -3.96 24.80
C HIS A 22 -13.63 -2.58 24.21
N ILE A 23 -14.30 -1.74 24.98
CA ILE A 23 -14.80 -0.42 24.54
C ILE A 23 -13.77 0.72 24.74
N GLY A 24 -12.49 0.39 24.89
CA GLY A 24 -11.45 1.37 25.25
C GLY A 24 -11.29 2.51 24.23
N GLY A 25 -11.57 2.25 22.95
CA GLY A 25 -11.61 3.25 21.87
C GLY A 25 -12.99 3.39 21.21
N SER A 26 -14.06 2.95 21.88
CA SER A 26 -15.42 2.97 21.33
C SER A 26 -16.12 4.29 21.66
N THR A 27 -15.55 5.41 21.22
CA THR A 27 -16.15 6.74 21.34
C THR A 27 -16.40 7.34 19.96
N GLU A 28 -17.28 8.35 19.87
CA GLU A 28 -17.59 9.00 18.59
C GLU A 28 -16.37 9.74 18.03
N GLU A 29 -15.58 10.38 18.88
CA GLU A 29 -14.34 11.07 18.52
C GLU A 29 -13.29 10.09 17.97
N ALA A 30 -13.20 8.90 18.55
CA ALA A 30 -12.32 7.86 18.05
C ALA A 30 -12.78 7.34 16.68
N GLN A 31 -14.09 7.19 16.45
CA GLN A 31 -14.62 6.80 15.14
C GLN A 31 -14.37 7.87 14.07
N GLU A 32 -14.52 9.16 14.41
CA GLU A 32 -14.20 10.28 13.51
C GLU A 32 -12.72 10.25 13.11
N ALA A 33 -11.81 10.13 14.08
CA ALA A 33 -10.37 10.04 13.82
C ALA A 33 -9.99 8.80 12.98
N ILE A 34 -10.64 7.65 13.24
CA ILE A 34 -10.43 6.42 12.45
C ILE A 34 -10.90 6.63 11.00
N ALA A 35 -12.07 7.25 10.81
CA ALA A 35 -12.63 7.51 9.49
C ALA A 35 -11.73 8.45 8.67
N GLU A 36 -11.28 9.55 9.27
CA GLU A 36 -10.34 10.49 8.64
C GLU A 36 -9.04 9.77 8.27
N PHE A 37 -8.41 9.08 9.22
CA PHE A 37 -7.16 8.37 8.99
C PHE A 37 -7.29 7.33 7.86
N ALA A 38 -8.32 6.50 7.89
CA ALA A 38 -8.54 5.47 6.87
C ALA A 38 -8.80 6.08 5.49
N ALA A 39 -9.62 7.13 5.41
CA ALA A 39 -9.88 7.85 4.17
C ALA A 39 -8.61 8.47 3.59
N GLU A 40 -7.79 9.13 4.42
CA GLU A 40 -6.50 9.67 3.99
C GLU A 40 -5.55 8.61 3.46
N ARG A 41 -5.46 7.44 4.12
CA ARG A 41 -4.59 6.35 3.66
C ARG A 41 -5.06 5.82 2.30
N LEU A 42 -6.36 5.65 2.12
CA LEU A 42 -6.93 5.23 0.84
C LEU A 42 -6.65 6.26 -0.25
N LEU A 43 -6.88 7.53 0.00
CA LEU A 43 -6.59 8.61 -0.95
C LEU A 43 -5.09 8.71 -1.26
N GLY A 44 -4.23 8.56 -0.25
CA GLY A 44 -2.78 8.53 -0.42
C GLY A 44 -2.31 7.40 -1.34
N TYR A 45 -2.87 6.19 -1.16
CA TYR A 45 -2.59 5.09 -2.07
C TYR A 45 -3.15 5.33 -3.47
N LEU A 46 -4.39 5.82 -3.58
CA LEU A 46 -5.04 6.05 -4.86
C LEU A 46 -4.35 7.13 -5.70
N ASN A 47 -3.91 8.21 -5.08
CA ASN A 47 -3.39 9.39 -5.76
C ASN A 47 -1.86 9.41 -5.83
N ARG A 48 -1.15 8.71 -4.93
CA ARG A 48 0.31 8.78 -4.85
C ARG A 48 1.00 7.42 -4.78
N GLY A 49 0.23 6.34 -4.65
CA GLY A 49 0.77 4.99 -4.41
C GLY A 49 1.37 4.82 -3.01
N ASP A 50 1.11 5.76 -2.10
CA ASP A 50 1.62 5.70 -0.73
C ASP A 50 1.02 4.51 0.02
N THR A 51 1.88 3.67 0.59
CA THR A 51 1.51 2.47 1.35
C THR A 51 1.97 2.55 2.80
N THR A 52 2.29 3.75 3.28
CA THR A 52 2.63 4.00 4.69
C THR A 52 1.46 3.58 5.58
N PHE A 53 1.76 2.85 6.64
CA PHE A 53 0.81 2.19 7.56
C PHE A 53 -0.03 1.08 6.92
N SER A 54 0.31 0.61 5.71
CA SER A 54 -0.28 -0.63 5.20
C SER A 54 0.14 -1.80 6.09
N VAL A 55 -0.83 -2.62 6.46
CA VAL A 55 -0.63 -3.83 7.28
C VAL A 55 -0.30 -5.08 6.46
N ASN A 56 -0.42 -5.00 5.13
CA ASN A 56 -0.31 -6.16 4.23
C ASN A 56 0.44 -5.88 2.92
N LEU A 57 1.09 -4.72 2.81
CA LEU A 57 2.04 -4.40 1.74
C LEU A 57 3.31 -3.78 2.32
N PRO A 58 4.45 -3.91 1.62
CA PRO A 58 5.65 -3.17 1.97
C PRO A 58 5.35 -1.68 2.03
N ASN A 59 5.73 -1.04 3.14
CA ASN A 59 5.47 0.39 3.36
C ASN A 59 6.43 1.24 2.53
N VAL A 60 5.92 1.87 1.47
CA VAL A 60 6.66 2.68 0.51
C VAL A 60 5.98 4.03 0.33
N GLN A 61 6.79 5.08 0.33
CA GLN A 61 6.41 6.44 -0.01
C GLN A 61 7.51 7.05 -0.90
N LEU A 62 7.10 7.78 -1.92
CA LEU A 62 8.01 8.52 -2.80
C LEU A 62 7.50 9.96 -2.91
N ALA A 63 8.38 10.92 -2.61
CA ALA A 63 8.09 12.34 -2.76
C ALA A 63 7.63 12.62 -4.20
N GLU A 64 6.69 13.55 -4.36
CA GLU A 64 6.22 13.93 -5.69
C GLU A 64 7.30 14.69 -6.45
N VAL A 65 7.45 14.34 -7.73
CA VAL A 65 8.32 15.06 -8.67
C VAL A 65 7.43 15.78 -9.66
N SER A 66 7.55 17.12 -9.72
CA SER A 66 6.73 17.95 -10.60
C SER A 66 6.91 17.56 -12.07
N GLY A 67 5.79 17.36 -12.78
CA GLY A 67 5.77 16.97 -14.19
C GLY A 67 6.11 15.50 -14.46
N ALA A 68 6.34 14.69 -13.43
CA ALA A 68 6.60 13.26 -13.59
C ALA A 68 5.30 12.44 -13.72
N HIS A 69 5.42 11.27 -14.35
CA HIS A 69 4.33 10.31 -14.45
C HIS A 69 4.62 9.09 -13.56
N ARG A 70 3.69 8.76 -12.67
CA ARG A 70 3.91 7.74 -11.64
C ARG A 70 3.37 6.36 -12.04
N LEU A 71 4.23 5.36 -11.88
CA LEU A 71 3.99 3.95 -12.14
C LEU A 71 4.09 3.18 -10.82
N LEU A 72 3.11 2.32 -10.57
CA LEU A 72 3.04 1.47 -9.39
C LEU A 72 3.12 0.01 -9.83
N HIS A 73 4.05 -0.74 -9.24
CA HIS A 73 4.27 -2.13 -9.60
C HIS A 73 4.39 -3.03 -8.36
N ILE A 74 3.38 -3.87 -8.16
CA ILE A 74 3.35 -4.94 -7.16
C ILE A 74 3.74 -6.24 -7.85
N HIS A 75 4.70 -6.96 -7.27
CA HIS A 75 5.25 -8.18 -7.85
C HIS A 75 5.60 -9.21 -6.78
N LYS A 76 5.83 -10.45 -7.18
CA LYS A 76 6.41 -11.48 -6.32
C LYS A 76 7.84 -11.09 -5.95
N ASN A 77 8.22 -11.28 -4.70
CA ASN A 77 9.60 -11.08 -4.29
C ASN A 77 10.49 -12.21 -4.84
N GLN A 78 10.98 -12.04 -6.07
CA GLN A 78 11.85 -12.99 -6.75
C GLN A 78 12.96 -12.24 -7.52
N PRO A 79 14.15 -12.85 -7.70
CA PRO A 79 15.22 -12.25 -8.47
C PRO A 79 14.82 -11.92 -9.91
N GLY A 80 15.40 -10.85 -10.46
CA GLY A 80 15.26 -10.46 -11.87
C GLY A 80 14.09 -9.51 -12.19
N VAL A 81 13.07 -9.41 -11.32
CA VAL A 81 11.89 -8.57 -11.61
C VAL A 81 12.25 -7.11 -11.87
N MET A 82 13.12 -6.52 -11.05
CA MET A 82 13.56 -5.13 -11.24
C MET A 82 14.43 -4.94 -12.48
N ALA A 83 15.23 -5.95 -12.85
CA ALA A 83 16.04 -5.89 -14.06
C ALA A 83 15.15 -5.87 -15.30
N GLU A 84 14.14 -6.74 -15.34
CA GLU A 84 13.16 -6.76 -16.43
C GLU A 84 12.29 -5.50 -16.45
N LEU A 85 11.82 -5.03 -15.30
CA LEU A 85 11.08 -3.76 -15.22
C LEU A 85 11.88 -2.58 -15.78
N ASN A 86 13.15 -2.46 -15.40
CA ASN A 86 14.02 -1.39 -15.89
C ASN A 86 14.35 -1.55 -17.39
N ARG A 87 14.45 -2.80 -17.89
CA ARG A 87 14.63 -3.09 -19.32
C ARG A 87 13.42 -2.62 -20.13
N GLU A 88 12.20 -2.91 -19.67
CA GLU A 88 10.96 -2.46 -20.30
C GLU A 88 10.82 -0.93 -20.28
N LEU A 89 11.17 -0.27 -19.16
CA LEU A 89 11.21 1.19 -19.10
C LEU A 89 12.22 1.78 -20.10
N THR A 90 13.38 1.16 -20.25
CA THR A 90 14.41 1.56 -21.21
C THR A 90 13.93 1.37 -22.65
N ALA A 91 13.28 0.24 -22.95
CA ALA A 91 12.71 -0.06 -24.27
C ALA A 91 11.59 0.92 -24.65
N ALA A 92 10.81 1.37 -23.67
CA ALA A 92 9.83 2.45 -23.81
C ALA A 92 10.47 3.85 -23.90
N GLY A 93 11.78 3.97 -23.74
CA GLY A 93 12.51 5.23 -23.76
C GLY A 93 12.12 6.18 -22.64
N LEU A 94 11.72 5.65 -21.47
CA LEU A 94 11.30 6.41 -20.29
C LEU A 94 12.48 6.58 -19.34
N ASN A 95 12.81 7.82 -18.96
CA ASN A 95 13.86 8.06 -17.99
C ASN A 95 13.26 8.09 -16.58
N ILE A 96 13.91 7.41 -15.63
CA ILE A 96 13.48 7.35 -14.23
C ILE A 96 13.97 8.61 -13.50
N VAL A 97 13.04 9.37 -12.92
CA VAL A 97 13.36 10.57 -12.11
C VAL A 97 13.23 10.32 -10.61
N GLY A 98 12.54 9.25 -10.22
CA GLY A 98 12.44 8.82 -8.84
C GLY A 98 12.00 7.36 -8.78
N GLN A 99 12.54 6.59 -7.85
CA GLN A 99 12.12 5.20 -7.65
C GLN A 99 12.33 4.81 -6.19
N HIS A 100 11.34 4.14 -5.61
CA HIS A 100 11.44 3.56 -4.27
C HIS A 100 10.82 2.17 -4.27
N LEU A 101 11.65 1.17 -3.98
CA LEU A 101 11.27 -0.23 -3.84
C LEU A 101 11.37 -0.63 -2.37
N LYS A 102 10.38 -1.39 -1.90
CA LYS A 102 10.51 -2.20 -0.69
C LYS A 102 9.90 -3.57 -0.91
N THR A 103 10.43 -4.56 -0.21
CA THR A 103 9.97 -5.95 -0.27
C THR A 103 9.64 -6.47 1.12
N ASP A 104 8.76 -7.45 1.17
CA ASP A 104 8.58 -8.38 2.28
C ASP A 104 8.91 -9.81 1.82
N GLU A 105 8.62 -10.82 2.64
CA GLU A 105 8.91 -12.24 2.32
C GLU A 105 8.27 -12.73 1.01
N ARG A 106 7.15 -12.14 0.60
CA ARG A 106 6.31 -12.63 -0.52
C ARG A 106 6.23 -11.64 -1.68
N THR A 107 6.28 -10.35 -1.38
CA THR A 107 5.85 -9.28 -2.29
C THR A 107 6.89 -8.18 -2.35
N GLY A 108 7.13 -7.67 -3.56
CA GLY A 108 7.80 -6.40 -3.79
C GLY A 108 6.80 -5.34 -4.23
N TYR A 109 6.99 -4.12 -3.76
CA TYR A 109 6.25 -2.95 -4.22
C TYR A 109 7.22 -1.83 -4.58
N VAL A 110 7.14 -1.36 -5.82
CA VAL A 110 7.94 -0.24 -6.30
C VAL A 110 7.04 0.86 -6.86
N ILE A 111 7.33 2.09 -6.44
CA ILE A 111 6.84 3.32 -7.05
C ILE A 111 7.96 3.84 -7.95
N THR A 112 7.66 4.10 -9.23
CA THR A 112 8.60 4.65 -10.20
C THR A 112 7.99 5.87 -10.87
N ASP A 113 8.68 7.00 -10.79
CA ASP A 113 8.36 8.23 -11.50
C ASP A 113 9.22 8.34 -12.75
N VAL A 114 8.58 8.64 -13.88
CA VAL A 114 9.24 8.84 -15.18
C VAL A 114 9.06 10.26 -15.69
N ASP A 115 10.00 10.72 -16.52
CA ASP A 115 10.16 12.11 -16.97
C ASP A 115 9.11 12.60 -17.98
N LYS A 116 8.37 11.69 -18.62
CA LYS A 116 7.40 12.03 -19.66
C LYS A 116 6.24 11.05 -19.73
N GLY A 117 5.18 11.48 -20.42
CA GLY A 117 4.03 10.64 -20.71
C GLY A 117 4.40 9.45 -21.60
N TYR A 118 3.57 8.42 -21.56
CA TYR A 118 3.76 7.17 -22.29
C TYR A 118 2.51 6.82 -23.11
N ASP A 119 2.73 6.17 -24.25
CA ASP A 119 1.66 5.55 -25.02
C ASP A 119 1.15 4.31 -24.27
N PRO A 120 -0.17 4.02 -24.25
CA PRO A 120 -0.71 2.75 -23.78
C PRO A 120 0.03 1.50 -24.27
N GLU A 121 0.56 1.51 -25.50
CA GLU A 121 1.36 0.40 -26.05
C GLU A 121 2.68 0.21 -25.29
N ALA A 122 3.34 1.30 -24.88
CA ALA A 122 4.57 1.26 -24.10
C ALA A 122 4.37 0.67 -22.70
N LEU A 123 3.14 0.66 -22.19
CA LEU A 123 2.80 0.05 -20.91
C LEU A 123 2.53 -1.45 -20.97
N LYS A 124 2.35 -2.04 -22.17
CA LYS A 124 2.04 -3.47 -22.28
C LYS A 124 3.17 -4.33 -21.74
N GLY A 125 4.41 -4.02 -22.11
CA GLY A 125 5.60 -4.73 -21.62
C GLY A 125 5.74 -4.68 -20.09
N LEU A 126 5.50 -3.50 -19.50
CA LEU A 126 5.55 -3.29 -18.05
C LEU A 126 4.50 -4.11 -17.29
N LYS A 127 3.33 -4.36 -17.88
CA LYS A 127 2.28 -5.20 -17.27
C LYS A 127 2.59 -6.70 -17.34
N THR A 128 3.45 -7.11 -18.26
CA THR A 128 3.77 -8.52 -18.54
C THR A 128 5.09 -8.98 -17.96
N VAL A 129 5.78 -8.13 -17.18
CA VAL A 129 7.04 -8.51 -16.51
C VAL A 129 6.82 -9.80 -15.70
N PRO A 130 7.66 -10.83 -15.86
CA PRO A 130 7.53 -12.06 -15.10
C PRO A 130 7.54 -11.79 -13.59
N GLY A 131 6.49 -12.26 -12.90
CA GLY A 131 6.32 -12.02 -11.46
C GLY A 131 5.44 -10.82 -11.10
N THR A 132 4.98 -10.03 -12.07
CA THR A 132 3.97 -8.98 -11.83
C THR A 132 2.70 -9.57 -11.21
N LEU A 133 2.25 -8.96 -10.12
CA LEU A 133 0.95 -9.23 -9.49
C LEU A 133 -0.06 -8.14 -9.86
N ARG A 134 0.39 -6.88 -9.89
CA ARG A 134 -0.43 -5.74 -10.29
C ARG A 134 0.45 -4.61 -10.78
N PHE A 135 0.04 -4.01 -11.90
CA PHE A 135 0.63 -2.77 -12.40
C PHE A 135 -0.47 -1.71 -12.52
N ARG A 136 -0.17 -0.48 -12.12
CA ARG A 136 -1.10 0.65 -12.20
C ARG A 136 -0.35 1.94 -12.49
N THR A 137 -0.97 2.82 -13.27
CA THR A 137 -0.52 4.19 -13.48
C THR A 137 -1.34 5.15 -12.63
N ILE A 138 -0.72 6.23 -12.19
CA ILE A 138 -1.39 7.40 -11.62
C ILE A 138 -1.29 8.52 -12.65
N GLN A 139 -2.42 9.16 -12.94
CA GLN A 139 -2.51 10.34 -13.79
C GLN A 139 -2.55 11.60 -12.93
#